data_AF-A0A3D8JAX3-F1
#
_entry.id   AF-A0A3D8JAX3-F1
#
_cell.length_a   1.000
_cell.length_b   1.000
_cell.length_c   1.000
_cell.angle_alpha   90.00
_cell.angle_beta   90.00
_cell.angle_gamma   90.00
#
_symmetry.space_group_name_H-M   'P 1'
#
loop_
_entity.id
_entity.type
_entity.pdbx_description
1 polymer ?
#
loop_
_entity_poly.entity_id
_entity_poly.type
_entity_poly.pdbx_seq_one_letter_code
_entity_poly.pdbx_strand_id
1 'polypeptide(L)'
;MKKVLFFWLYLGFLYGIENNAFVGFGSSFGNTIHTDFSQVITKDNNTCEGSVCIGGKSSATYKGHISPTFRFILGNEAIFDKLHISGLRIYGGIEVAQASLGNIQGEVQTQTPRDVSFDTIVGEKSDGSPDIQKVAMLSPKAQQDFLLSNAISTTLSLNLDFFLNFPIDYFFQKKWKKFPFMKIGIFAGFGAEFNLLKSNYWINQSLYDNQESAFYASGSGVFFNLGGHFYLTRHDRLEFGVKIPYYNLKQDSWKAVNATANIWAEQTLKQSFEIKKDIELRIAYVFYF
;
A
#
# COMPACT_ATOMS: atom_id res chain seq x y z
N MET A 1 -42.94 -14.74 -11.32
CA MET A 1 -41.62 -14.05 -11.45
C MET A 1 -40.45 -14.81 -10.83
N LYS A 2 -40.55 -15.46 -9.66
CA LYS A 2 -39.44 -16.22 -9.05
C LYS A 2 -38.91 -17.42 -9.87
N LYS A 3 -39.77 -18.09 -10.66
CA LYS A 3 -39.36 -19.25 -11.50
C LYS A 3 -38.57 -18.85 -12.76
N VAL A 4 -38.67 -17.61 -13.23
CA VAL A 4 -37.94 -17.14 -14.41
C VAL A 4 -36.48 -16.87 -14.05
N LEU A 5 -36.21 -16.27 -12.87
CA LEU A 5 -34.85 -15.98 -12.42
C LEU A 5 -33.99 -17.25 -12.25
N PHE A 6 -34.60 -18.34 -11.77
CA PHE A 6 -33.91 -19.62 -11.54
C PHE A 6 -33.60 -20.37 -12.84
N PHE A 7 -34.40 -20.17 -13.89
CA PHE A 7 -34.19 -20.78 -15.20
C PHE A 7 -33.05 -20.11 -15.97
N TRP A 8 -32.80 -18.82 -15.75
CA TRP A 8 -31.69 -18.08 -16.36
C TRP A 8 -30.32 -18.46 -15.77
N LEU A 9 -30.25 -18.81 -14.48
CA LEU A 9 -29.01 -19.25 -13.82
C LEU A 9 -28.53 -20.64 -14.29
N TYR A 10 -29.45 -21.53 -14.68
CA TYR A 10 -29.11 -22.90 -15.09
C TYR A 10 -28.83 -23.05 -16.60
N LEU A 11 -29.35 -22.16 -17.45
CA LEU A 11 -29.13 -22.23 -18.91
C LEU A 11 -27.88 -21.49 -19.41
N GLY A 12 -27.23 -20.67 -18.56
CA GLY A 12 -25.98 -20.00 -18.90
C GLY A 12 -24.80 -20.96 -19.10
N PHE A 13 -24.78 -22.08 -18.39
CA PHE A 13 -23.65 -23.02 -18.42
C PHE A 13 -23.60 -23.96 -19.65
N LEU A 14 -24.56 -23.87 -20.58
CA LEU A 14 -24.67 -24.78 -21.73
C LEU A 14 -24.21 -24.17 -23.07
N TYR A 15 -23.66 -22.95 -23.07
CA TYR A 15 -23.15 -22.28 -24.27
C TYR A 15 -21.68 -21.92 -24.11
N GLY A 16 -20.92 -22.05 -25.20
CA GLY A 16 -19.46 -21.91 -25.21
C GLY A 16 -18.98 -20.60 -24.58
N ILE A 17 -17.90 -20.71 -23.80
CA ILE A 17 -17.24 -19.58 -23.15
C ILE A 17 -16.55 -18.75 -24.24
N GLU A 18 -16.91 -17.48 -24.35
CA GLU A 18 -16.22 -16.51 -25.21
C GLU A 18 -15.08 -15.87 -24.41
N ASN A 19 -13.89 -15.77 -24.99
CA ASN A 19 -12.71 -15.18 -24.34
C ASN A 19 -12.28 -13.94 -25.12
N ASN A 20 -12.25 -12.80 -24.44
CA ASN A 20 -11.92 -11.51 -25.02
C ASN A 20 -10.71 -10.91 -24.30
N ALA A 21 -9.56 -10.93 -24.98
CA ALA A 21 -8.37 -10.25 -24.49
C ALA A 21 -8.58 -8.74 -24.53
N PHE A 22 -8.06 -8.02 -23.54
CA PHE A 22 -8.21 -6.57 -23.45
C PHE A 22 -6.98 -5.88 -22.89
N VAL A 23 -6.84 -4.62 -23.28
CA VAL A 23 -5.92 -3.65 -22.68
C VAL A 23 -6.71 -2.48 -22.12
N GLY A 24 -6.16 -1.78 -21.13
CA GLY A 24 -6.82 -0.61 -20.58
C GLY A 24 -5.86 0.38 -19.97
N PHE A 25 -6.33 1.62 -19.87
CA PHE A 25 -5.64 2.72 -19.24
C PHE A 25 -6.60 3.42 -18.29
N GLY A 26 -6.08 3.90 -17.16
CA GLY A 26 -6.94 4.51 -16.16
C GLY A 26 -6.20 5.40 -15.17
N SER A 27 -6.96 5.91 -14.22
CA SER A 27 -6.46 6.69 -13.11
C SER A 27 -7.15 6.31 -11.81
N SER A 28 -6.44 6.41 -10.70
CA SER A 28 -7.03 6.38 -9.36
C SER A 28 -6.97 7.74 -8.68
N PHE A 29 -7.90 7.98 -7.74
CA PHE A 29 -8.05 9.23 -7.00
C PHE A 29 -8.42 8.97 -5.54
N GLY A 30 -8.28 9.98 -4.69
CA GLY A 30 -8.68 9.90 -3.27
C GLY A 30 -7.71 9.10 -2.40
N ASN A 31 -6.51 8.83 -2.90
CA ASN A 31 -5.50 8.00 -2.28
C ASN A 31 -4.82 8.71 -1.09
N THR A 32 -5.53 8.83 0.03
CA THR A 32 -4.94 9.25 1.31
C THR A 32 -4.07 8.12 1.85
N ILE A 33 -2.95 8.47 2.47
CA ILE A 33 -2.11 7.51 3.18
C ILE A 33 -1.90 7.96 4.61
N HIS A 34 -1.95 7.00 5.53
CA HIS A 34 -1.68 7.19 6.95
C HIS A 34 -0.38 6.49 7.28
N THR A 35 0.55 7.20 7.92
CA THR A 35 1.85 6.63 8.28
C THR A 35 2.04 6.70 9.78
N ASP A 36 2.20 5.56 10.42
CA ASP A 36 2.65 5.50 11.80
C ASP A 36 4.17 5.38 11.79
N PHE A 37 4.83 6.40 12.34
CA PHE A 37 6.28 6.45 12.47
C PHE A 37 6.66 6.33 13.95
N SER A 38 7.53 5.36 14.25
CA SER A 38 8.04 5.13 15.59
C SER A 38 9.55 5.01 15.63
N GLN A 39 10.10 5.42 16.77
CA GLN A 39 11.53 5.47 17.04
C GLN A 39 11.80 4.91 18.42
N VAL A 40 12.75 3.99 18.50
CA VAL A 40 13.15 3.35 19.77
C VAL A 40 14.66 3.24 19.79
N ILE A 41 15.29 3.63 20.90
CA ILE A 41 16.71 3.37 21.12
C ILE A 41 16.86 2.09 21.92
N THR A 42 17.78 1.23 21.48
CA THR A 42 18.05 -0.07 22.08
C THR A 42 19.55 -0.34 22.19
N LYS A 43 19.94 -1.18 23.15
CA LYS A 43 21.29 -1.70 23.29
C LYS A 43 21.23 -3.14 23.76
N ASP A 44 21.88 -4.05 23.04
CA ASP A 44 22.08 -5.41 23.54
C ASP A 44 23.11 -5.38 24.68
N ASN A 45 22.66 -5.75 25.88
CA ASN A 45 23.49 -5.80 27.07
C ASN A 45 22.86 -6.69 28.15
N ASN A 46 23.67 -7.59 28.70
CA ASN A 46 23.28 -8.56 29.73
C ASN A 46 22.92 -7.93 31.08
N THR A 47 23.25 -6.66 31.32
CA THR A 47 22.84 -5.95 32.55
C THR A 47 21.37 -5.54 32.56
N CYS A 48 20.69 -5.61 31.41
CA CYS A 48 19.29 -5.22 31.27
C CYS A 48 18.35 -6.43 31.22
N GLU A 49 17.09 -6.21 31.60
CA GLU A 49 16.06 -7.26 31.55
C GLU A 49 15.90 -7.78 30.11
N GLY A 50 15.98 -9.11 29.95
CA GLY A 50 15.89 -9.75 28.64
C GLY A 50 17.13 -9.55 27.75
N SER A 51 18.26 -9.11 28.32
CA SER A 51 19.54 -8.85 27.62
C SER A 51 19.48 -7.72 26.58
N VAL A 52 18.45 -6.88 26.61
CA VAL A 52 18.30 -5.71 25.74
C VAL A 52 17.85 -4.54 26.60
N CYS A 53 18.64 -3.47 26.66
CA CYS A 53 18.26 -2.21 27.25
C CYS A 53 17.36 -1.43 26.28
N ILE A 54 16.25 -0.92 26.78
CA ILE A 54 15.30 -0.12 26.01
C ILE A 54 15.33 1.30 26.54
N GLY A 55 15.78 2.21 25.67
CA GLY A 55 15.81 3.64 25.91
C GLY A 55 14.43 4.24 25.75
N GLY A 56 14.37 5.55 25.46
CA GLY A 56 13.11 6.21 25.18
C GLY A 56 12.44 5.72 23.89
N LYS A 57 11.14 5.97 23.77
CA LYS A 57 10.38 5.79 22.52
C LYS A 57 9.70 7.09 22.14
N SER A 58 9.69 7.39 20.84
CA SER A 58 8.88 8.47 20.28
C SER A 58 8.06 7.95 19.11
N SER A 59 6.80 8.36 19.00
CA SER A 59 5.94 7.95 17.87
C SER A 59 4.92 9.03 17.51
N ALA A 60 4.59 9.10 16.23
CA ALA A 60 3.58 9.98 15.69
C ALA A 60 2.91 9.37 14.46
N THR A 61 1.66 9.80 14.20
CA THR A 61 0.92 9.45 13.00
C THR A 61 1.00 10.62 12.02
N TYR A 62 1.09 10.33 10.73
CA TYR A 62 1.19 11.31 9.66
C TYR A 62 0.08 11.08 8.64
N LYS A 63 -0.37 12.17 8.02
CA LYS A 63 -1.33 12.14 6.93
C LYS A 63 -0.68 12.62 5.65
N GLY A 64 -0.59 11.71 4.70
CA GLY A 64 -0.04 11.92 3.37
C GLY A 64 -1.09 11.76 2.27
N HIS A 65 -0.64 11.84 1.03
CA HIS A 65 -1.47 11.59 -0.14
C HIS A 65 -0.64 10.99 -1.28
N ILE A 66 -1.31 10.28 -2.17
CA ILE A 66 -0.79 9.83 -3.45
C ILE A 66 -1.54 10.61 -4.53
N SER A 67 -0.80 11.24 -5.44
CA SER A 67 -1.36 11.95 -6.60
C SER A 67 -2.17 10.98 -7.48
N PRO A 68 -2.98 11.49 -8.42
CA PRO A 68 -3.68 10.62 -9.35
C PRO A 68 -2.72 9.65 -10.04
N THR A 69 -3.06 8.35 -10.03
CA THR A 69 -2.17 7.33 -10.60
C THR A 69 -2.34 7.24 -12.10
N PHE A 70 -1.27 6.94 -12.81
CA PHE A 70 -1.38 6.36 -14.14
C PHE A 70 -1.48 4.85 -14.00
N ARG A 71 -2.53 4.25 -14.56
CA ARG A 71 -2.79 2.81 -14.50
C ARG A 71 -2.78 2.21 -15.89
N PHE A 72 -2.01 1.15 -16.09
CA PHE A 72 -2.06 0.28 -17.25
C PHE A 72 -2.64 -1.09 -16.87
N ILE A 73 -3.46 -1.67 -17.74
CA ILE A 73 -4.19 -2.92 -17.48
C ILE A 73 -4.06 -3.83 -18.70
N LEU A 74 -3.83 -5.12 -18.46
CA LEU A 74 -3.84 -6.16 -19.48
C LEU A 74 -4.52 -7.40 -18.92
N GLY A 75 -5.43 -8.00 -19.66
CA GLY A 75 -6.13 -9.19 -19.19
C GLY A 75 -6.98 -9.89 -20.22
N ASN A 76 -7.83 -10.79 -19.71
CA ASN A 76 -8.78 -11.56 -20.48
C ASN A 76 -10.13 -11.60 -19.76
N GLU A 77 -11.20 -11.55 -20.53
CA GLU A 77 -12.58 -11.63 -20.08
C GLU A 77 -13.23 -12.90 -20.61
N ALA A 78 -13.70 -13.76 -19.72
CA ALA A 78 -14.48 -14.94 -20.04
C ALA A 78 -15.97 -14.63 -19.87
N ILE A 79 -16.73 -14.72 -20.96
CA ILE A 79 -18.17 -14.46 -21.00
C ILE A 79 -18.90 -15.80 -21.05
N PHE A 80 -19.87 -15.99 -20.16
CA PHE A 80 -20.56 -17.27 -20.00
C PHE A 80 -21.85 -17.36 -20.82
N ASP A 81 -22.31 -16.28 -21.44
CA ASP A 81 -23.55 -16.26 -22.21
C ASP A 81 -23.48 -15.38 -23.47
N LYS A 82 -24.29 -15.73 -24.47
CA LYS A 82 -24.34 -15.01 -25.76
C LYS A 82 -24.83 -13.56 -25.65
N LEU A 83 -25.58 -13.22 -24.60
CA LEU A 83 -26.08 -11.85 -24.38
C LEU A 83 -25.07 -10.98 -23.60
N HIS A 84 -23.94 -11.57 -23.19
CA HIS A 84 -22.90 -10.99 -22.37
C HIS A 84 -23.44 -10.43 -21.05
N ILE A 85 -24.30 -11.19 -20.38
CA ILE A 85 -24.90 -10.86 -19.09
C ILE A 85 -23.91 -11.14 -17.96
N SER A 86 -23.19 -12.25 -17.98
CA SER A 86 -22.28 -12.60 -16.90
C SER A 86 -20.95 -13.14 -17.39
N GLY A 87 -19.95 -12.95 -16.54
CA GLY A 87 -18.62 -13.43 -16.83
C GLY A 87 -17.63 -13.11 -15.73
N LEU A 88 -16.38 -13.38 -16.05
CA LEU A 88 -15.23 -13.28 -15.16
C LEU A 88 -14.07 -12.62 -15.90
N ARG A 89 -13.31 -11.79 -15.20
CA ARG A 89 -12.17 -11.05 -15.76
C ARG A 89 -10.94 -11.34 -14.92
N ILE A 90 -9.86 -11.74 -15.57
CA ILE A 90 -8.55 -11.88 -14.95
C ILE A 90 -7.63 -10.87 -15.61
N TYR A 91 -6.99 -10.01 -14.82
CA TYR A 91 -6.11 -8.99 -15.37
C TYR A 91 -4.98 -8.59 -14.42
N GLY A 92 -3.83 -8.31 -15.03
CA GLY A 92 -2.72 -7.66 -14.39
C GLY A 92 -2.80 -6.15 -14.57
N GLY A 93 -2.23 -5.39 -13.64
CA GLY A 93 -2.12 -3.95 -13.79
C GLY A 93 -0.87 -3.37 -13.13
N ILE A 94 -0.38 -2.28 -13.72
CA ILE A 94 0.75 -1.49 -13.22
C ILE A 94 0.21 -0.09 -12.93
N GLU A 95 0.48 0.44 -11.74
CA GLU A 95 0.10 1.80 -11.35
C GLU A 95 1.33 2.57 -10.89
N VAL A 96 1.47 3.82 -11.34
CA VAL A 96 2.56 4.71 -10.96
C VAL A 96 2.00 6.08 -10.56
N ALA A 97 2.47 6.63 -9.44
CA ALA A 97 2.11 7.97 -8.98
C ALA A 97 3.20 8.61 -8.13
N GLN A 98 3.14 9.94 -8.01
CA GLN A 98 3.85 10.65 -6.95
C GLN A 98 3.12 10.50 -5.62
N ALA A 99 3.88 10.53 -4.53
CA ALA A 99 3.38 10.29 -3.20
C ALA A 99 4.13 11.14 -2.15
N SER A 100 3.39 11.53 -1.13
CA SER A 100 3.85 12.32 0.00
C SER A 100 3.37 11.65 1.28
N LEU A 101 4.28 11.40 2.22
CA LEU A 101 3.94 10.93 3.57
C LEU A 101 3.38 12.06 4.45
N GLY A 102 3.56 13.31 4.04
CA GLY A 102 2.86 14.47 4.58
C GLY A 102 3.28 14.88 5.99
N ASN A 103 2.37 15.58 6.67
CA ASN A 103 2.59 16.20 7.97
C ASN A 103 2.05 15.32 9.10
N ILE A 104 2.57 15.56 10.30
CA ILE A 104 2.07 14.97 11.53
C ILE A 104 0.58 15.28 11.71
N GLN A 105 -0.15 14.27 12.19
CA GLN A 105 -1.56 14.33 12.52
C GLN A 105 -1.72 13.99 14.01
N GLY A 106 -1.95 15.03 14.81
CA GLY A 106 -2.16 14.90 16.26
C GLY A 106 -0.87 15.09 17.07
N GLU A 107 -0.88 14.58 18.30
CA GLU A 107 0.21 14.79 19.26
C GLU A 107 1.31 13.73 19.12
N VAL A 108 2.56 14.18 19.30
CA VAL A 108 3.72 13.30 19.42
C VAL A 108 3.66 12.56 20.74
N GLN A 109 3.68 11.23 20.69
CA GLN A 109 3.76 10.41 21.88
C GLN A 109 5.24 10.17 22.23
N THR A 110 5.61 10.47 23.46
CA THR A 110 6.95 10.16 24.00
C THR A 110 6.79 9.27 25.22
N GLN A 111 7.63 8.25 25.31
CA GLN A 111 7.73 7.36 26.45
C GLN A 111 9.14 7.48 27.01
N THR A 112 9.22 7.64 28.33
CA THR A 112 10.48 7.67 29.05
C THR A 112 11.22 6.33 28.91
N PRO A 113 12.57 6.34 29.00
CA PRO A 113 13.34 5.11 28.97
C PRO A 113 12.86 4.09 30.00
N ARG A 114 12.76 2.81 29.60
CA ARG A 114 12.56 1.71 30.55
C ARG A 114 13.82 1.52 31.38
N ASP A 115 14.96 1.49 30.68
CA ASP A 115 16.29 1.36 31.27
C ASP A 115 16.98 2.73 31.19
N VAL A 116 17.44 3.25 32.34
CA VAL A 116 18.07 4.59 32.42
C VAL A 116 19.56 4.54 32.04
N SER A 117 20.19 3.38 32.21
CA SER A 117 21.63 3.19 32.02
C SER A 117 21.99 1.71 31.93
N PHE A 118 23.15 1.40 31.36
CA PHE A 118 23.72 0.05 31.30
C PHE A 118 25.21 0.08 31.62
N ASP A 119 25.76 -1.03 32.11
CA ASP A 119 27.20 -1.13 32.38
C ASP A 119 27.91 -1.70 31.16
N THR A 120 28.99 -1.06 30.73
CA THR A 120 29.73 -1.48 29.54
C THR A 120 31.22 -1.20 29.70
N ILE A 121 32.02 -1.85 28.86
CA ILE A 121 33.45 -1.62 28.82
C ILE A 121 33.69 -0.26 28.16
N VAL A 122 34.42 0.63 28.81
CA VAL A 122 34.78 1.95 28.27
C VAL A 122 36.26 2.11 27.96
N GLY A 123 37.08 1.15 28.39
CA GLY A 123 38.51 1.11 28.12
C GLY A 123 39.17 -0.06 28.84
N GLU A 124 40.48 0.05 28.98
CA GLU A 124 41.33 -0.91 29.68
C GLU A 124 42.08 -0.17 30.78
N LYS A 125 42.14 -0.77 31.97
CA LYS A 125 42.90 -0.23 33.11
C LYS A 125 44.39 -0.50 32.93
N SER A 126 45.21 0.17 33.72
CA SER A 126 46.67 -0.02 33.71
C SER A 126 47.14 -1.44 34.07
N ASP A 127 46.27 -2.25 34.66
CA ASP A 127 46.50 -3.66 34.99
C ASP A 127 46.06 -4.65 33.88
N GLY A 128 45.58 -4.15 32.74
CA GLY A 128 45.08 -4.96 31.63
C GLY A 128 43.65 -5.49 31.80
N SER A 129 42.95 -5.13 32.87
CA SER A 129 41.54 -5.49 33.07
C SER A 129 40.60 -4.50 32.38
N PRO A 130 39.38 -4.91 31.97
CA PRO A 130 38.42 -4.00 31.36
C PRO A 130 37.95 -2.95 32.38
N ASP A 131 37.93 -1.69 31.95
CA ASP A 131 37.30 -0.62 32.70
C ASP A 131 35.79 -0.61 32.41
N ILE A 132 34.99 -0.99 33.40
CA ILE A 132 33.53 -1.08 33.29
C ILE A 132 32.94 0.18 33.91
N GLN A 133 32.20 0.94 33.11
CA GLN A 133 31.49 2.13 33.57
C GLN A 133 30.03 2.09 33.14
N LYS A 134 29.22 2.84 33.89
CA LYS A 134 27.80 3.01 33.62
C LYS A 134 27.57 4.08 32.57
N VAL A 135 26.92 3.70 31.48
CA VAL A 135 26.57 4.60 30.36
C VAL A 135 25.07 4.86 30.37
N ALA A 136 24.66 6.12 30.21
CA ALA A 136 23.26 6.51 30.16
C ALA A 136 22.59 6.03 28.86
N MET A 137 21.37 5.53 28.97
CA MET A 137 20.53 5.24 27.80
C MET A 137 20.06 6.55 27.18
N LEU A 138 20.15 6.65 25.86
CA LEU A 138 19.69 7.80 25.11
C LEU A 138 18.17 7.71 24.88
N SER A 139 17.55 8.88 24.72
CA SER A 139 16.15 9.01 24.28
C SER A 139 16.13 9.54 22.85
N PRO A 140 15.32 8.95 21.94
CA PRO A 140 15.22 9.40 20.56
C PRO A 140 14.80 10.87 20.51
N LYS A 141 15.24 11.58 19.46
CA LYS A 141 14.75 12.93 19.19
C LYS A 141 13.23 12.93 19.01
N ALA A 142 12.63 14.09 19.18
CA ALA A 142 11.22 14.28 18.85
C ALA A 142 10.97 13.97 17.36
N GLN A 143 9.75 13.54 17.07
CA GLN A 143 9.28 13.33 15.71
C GLN A 143 9.30 14.64 14.94
N GLN A 144 9.68 14.57 13.66
CA GLN A 144 9.69 15.74 12.77
C GLN A 144 8.28 16.05 12.26
N ASP A 145 7.98 17.32 12.00
CA ASP A 145 6.63 17.74 11.61
C ASP A 145 6.18 17.21 10.23
N PHE A 146 7.14 16.95 9.35
CA PHE A 146 6.90 16.54 7.97
C PHE A 146 7.89 15.45 7.55
N LEU A 147 7.41 14.40 6.87
CA LEU A 147 8.27 13.28 6.43
C LEU A 147 8.91 13.51 5.05
N LEU A 148 8.14 13.35 3.97
CA LEU A 148 8.62 13.49 2.59
C LEU A 148 7.46 13.75 1.62
N SER A 149 7.74 14.42 0.48
CA SER A 149 6.77 14.75 -0.58
C SER A 149 7.15 14.25 -1.98
N ASN A 150 8.35 13.71 -2.13
CA ASN A 150 8.96 13.38 -3.41
C ASN A 150 9.07 11.86 -3.64
N ALA A 151 8.21 11.08 -3.00
CA ALA A 151 8.19 9.63 -3.25
C ALA A 151 7.46 9.31 -4.56
N ILE A 152 7.83 8.18 -5.12
CA ILE A 152 7.15 7.53 -6.24
C ILE A 152 6.56 6.23 -5.68
N SER A 153 5.25 6.06 -5.86
CA SER A 153 4.54 4.82 -5.60
C SER A 153 4.42 4.03 -6.90
N THR A 154 4.79 2.75 -6.87
CA THR A 154 4.63 1.80 -7.96
C THR A 154 3.89 0.58 -7.44
N THR A 155 2.74 0.27 -8.03
CA THR A 155 1.93 -0.89 -7.64
C THR A 155 1.83 -1.87 -8.80
N LEU A 156 2.05 -3.14 -8.52
CA LEU A 156 1.83 -4.27 -9.42
C LEU A 156 0.66 -5.08 -8.85
N SER A 157 -0.37 -5.34 -9.66
CA SER A 157 -1.59 -6.02 -9.20
C SER A 157 -1.99 -7.16 -10.13
N LEU A 158 -2.60 -8.18 -9.55
CA LEU A 158 -3.33 -9.24 -10.25
C LEU A 158 -4.75 -9.26 -9.68
N ASN A 159 -5.75 -9.23 -10.56
CA ASN A 159 -7.14 -9.00 -10.22
C ASN A 159 -8.01 -10.13 -10.79
N LEU A 160 -9.07 -10.45 -10.05
CA LEU A 160 -10.14 -11.33 -10.45
C LEU A 160 -11.49 -10.65 -10.16
N ASP A 161 -12.23 -10.31 -11.20
CA ASP A 161 -13.53 -9.67 -11.08
C ASP A 161 -14.64 -10.53 -11.68
N PHE A 162 -15.76 -10.63 -10.98
CA PHE A 162 -17.02 -11.15 -11.49
C PHE A 162 -17.90 -9.98 -11.90
N PHE A 163 -18.57 -10.09 -13.03
CA PHE A 163 -19.44 -9.02 -13.50
C PHE A 163 -20.83 -9.51 -13.90
N LEU A 164 -21.78 -8.58 -13.82
CA LEU A 164 -23.16 -8.74 -14.25
C LEU A 164 -23.57 -7.52 -15.07
N ASN A 165 -24.03 -7.75 -16.29
CA ASN A 165 -24.43 -6.75 -17.26
C ASN A 165 -25.94 -6.81 -17.50
N PHE A 166 -26.51 -5.63 -17.68
CA PHE A 166 -27.85 -5.45 -18.21
C PHE A 166 -27.76 -5.18 -19.73
N PRO A 167 -28.30 -6.08 -20.58
CA PRO A 167 -28.17 -5.98 -22.04
C PRO A 167 -29.17 -4.97 -22.62
N ILE A 168 -28.85 -3.67 -22.50
CA ILE A 168 -29.71 -2.57 -22.96
C ILE A 168 -29.98 -2.70 -24.46
N ASP A 169 -28.94 -2.97 -25.23
CA ASP A 169 -29.00 -3.26 -26.66
C ASP A 169 -30.12 -4.24 -27.04
N TYR A 170 -30.25 -5.36 -26.33
CA TYR A 170 -31.27 -6.38 -26.62
C TYR A 170 -32.71 -5.82 -26.52
N PHE A 171 -32.99 -4.98 -25.52
CA PHE A 171 -34.33 -4.41 -25.33
C PHE A 171 -34.65 -3.32 -26.36
N PHE A 172 -33.67 -2.47 -26.67
CA PHE A 172 -33.87 -1.35 -27.60
C PHE A 172 -33.86 -1.80 -29.07
N GLN A 173 -33.09 -2.84 -29.43
CA GLN A 173 -33.09 -3.41 -30.78
C GLN A 173 -34.45 -3.95 -31.22
N LYS A 174 -35.35 -4.29 -30.28
CA LYS A 174 -36.73 -4.67 -30.60
C LYS A 174 -37.54 -3.52 -31.23
N LYS A 175 -37.23 -2.27 -30.88
CA LYS A 175 -37.91 -1.08 -31.41
C LYS A 175 -37.06 -0.34 -32.44
N TRP A 176 -35.74 -0.33 -32.27
CA TRP A 176 -34.80 0.34 -33.14
C TRP A 176 -33.68 -0.63 -33.56
N LYS A 177 -33.86 -1.30 -34.71
CA LYS A 177 -32.94 -2.36 -35.19
C LYS A 177 -31.47 -1.91 -35.34
N LYS A 178 -31.20 -0.61 -35.50
CA LYS A 178 -29.84 -0.04 -35.65
C LYS A 178 -29.26 0.49 -34.33
N PHE A 179 -29.85 0.16 -33.18
CA PHE A 179 -29.32 0.60 -31.89
C PHE A 179 -27.93 -0.02 -31.64
N PRO A 180 -26.93 0.79 -31.25
CA PRO A 180 -25.56 0.33 -31.06
C PRO A 180 -25.45 -0.70 -29.92
N PHE A 181 -24.36 -1.46 -29.93
CA PHE A 181 -24.03 -2.34 -28.81
C PHE A 181 -23.75 -1.49 -27.57
N MET A 182 -24.56 -1.66 -26.53
CA MET A 182 -24.48 -0.89 -25.31
C MET A 182 -24.99 -1.71 -24.14
N LYS A 183 -24.18 -1.79 -23.08
CA LYS A 183 -24.51 -2.52 -21.85
C LYS A 183 -24.00 -1.75 -20.65
N ILE A 184 -24.79 -1.73 -19.57
CA ILE A 184 -24.36 -1.22 -18.27
C ILE A 184 -24.22 -2.42 -17.36
N GLY A 185 -23.14 -2.49 -16.59
CA GLY A 185 -22.91 -3.57 -15.66
C GLY A 185 -22.34 -3.10 -14.33
N ILE A 186 -22.34 -4.05 -13.40
CA ILE A 186 -21.66 -3.95 -12.12
C ILE A 186 -20.62 -5.06 -12.03
N PHE A 187 -19.58 -4.83 -11.24
CA PHE A 187 -18.57 -5.83 -10.96
C PHE A 187 -18.17 -5.82 -9.49
N ALA A 188 -17.78 -7.00 -9.02
CA ALA A 188 -17.19 -7.21 -7.72
C ALA A 188 -16.05 -8.21 -7.85
N GLY A 189 -14.93 -7.94 -7.20
CA GLY A 189 -13.74 -8.74 -7.35
C GLY A 189 -12.76 -8.54 -6.20
N PHE A 190 -11.69 -9.31 -6.29
CA PHE A 190 -10.58 -9.23 -5.37
C PHE A 190 -9.28 -9.41 -6.15
N GLY A 191 -8.18 -9.03 -5.53
CA GLY A 191 -6.88 -9.23 -6.12
C GLY A 191 -5.77 -9.20 -5.09
N ALA A 192 -4.57 -9.46 -5.58
CA ALA A 192 -3.34 -9.32 -4.81
C ALA A 192 -2.50 -8.23 -5.46
N GLU A 193 -1.83 -7.43 -4.64
CA GLU A 193 -0.88 -6.43 -5.13
C GLU A 193 0.40 -6.38 -4.31
N PHE A 194 1.45 -5.96 -4.98
CA PHE A 194 2.71 -5.53 -4.40
C PHE A 194 2.87 -4.05 -4.69
N ASN A 195 3.19 -3.27 -3.67
CA ASN A 195 3.37 -1.83 -3.78
C ASN A 195 4.70 -1.43 -3.17
N LEU A 196 5.39 -0.57 -3.92
CA LEU A 196 6.67 0.01 -3.59
C LEU A 196 6.51 1.53 -3.50
N LEU A 197 6.89 2.11 -2.37
CA LEU A 197 7.04 3.53 -2.17
C LEU A 197 8.52 3.88 -2.02
N LYS A 198 9.05 4.68 -2.94
CA LYS A 198 10.47 5.03 -2.97
C LYS A 198 10.65 6.55 -3.06
N SER A 199 11.48 7.11 -2.19
CA SER A 199 12.06 8.44 -2.38
C SER A 199 13.59 8.33 -2.42
N ASN A 200 14.22 9.02 -3.39
CA ASN A 200 15.68 9.05 -3.47
C ASN A 200 16.30 10.01 -2.44
N TYR A 201 15.50 10.88 -1.84
CA TYR A 201 16.00 11.94 -0.97
C TYR A 201 14.93 12.39 0.02
N TRP A 202 15.26 12.36 1.30
CA TRP A 202 14.57 13.09 2.35
C TRP A 202 15.55 13.43 3.47
N ILE A 203 15.25 14.47 4.24
CA ILE A 203 16.04 14.86 5.41
C ILE A 203 15.37 14.25 6.64
N ASN A 204 16.08 13.35 7.30
CA ASN A 204 15.62 12.72 8.53
C ASN A 204 16.13 13.52 9.74
N GLN A 205 15.31 14.49 10.15
CA GLN A 205 15.60 15.39 11.27
C GLN A 205 15.53 14.68 12.63
N SER A 206 14.91 13.51 12.67
CA SER A 206 14.89 12.68 13.86
C SER A 206 16.20 11.92 14.11
N LEU A 207 17.15 11.95 13.16
CA LEU A 207 18.52 11.51 13.42
C LEU A 207 19.32 12.62 14.12
N TYR A 208 20.34 12.24 14.89
CA TYR A 208 21.10 13.20 15.70
C TYR A 208 21.82 14.27 14.87
N ASP A 209 22.17 13.98 13.61
CA ASP A 209 22.89 14.88 12.71
C ASP A 209 22.08 15.35 11.48
N ASN A 210 20.75 15.20 11.48
CA ASN A 210 19.89 15.56 10.35
C ASN A 210 20.39 14.98 9.01
N GLN A 211 20.41 13.65 8.91
CA GLN A 211 21.04 13.00 7.76
C GLN A 211 20.11 12.97 6.54
N GLU A 212 20.70 13.21 5.37
CA GLU A 212 20.10 12.89 4.09
C GLU A 212 19.98 11.37 3.98
N SER A 213 18.83 10.90 3.52
CA SER A 213 18.57 9.47 3.36
C SER A 213 17.67 9.22 2.17
N ALA A 214 17.76 8.01 1.61
CA ALA A 214 16.72 7.48 0.76
C ALA A 214 15.63 6.84 1.63
N PHE A 215 14.39 6.82 1.12
CA PHE A 215 13.27 6.15 1.75
C PHE A 215 12.77 5.02 0.85
N TYR A 216 12.53 3.86 1.45
CA TYR A 216 12.02 2.69 0.73
C TYR A 216 11.05 1.94 1.63
N ALA A 217 9.76 1.96 1.32
CA ALA A 217 8.77 1.11 1.95
C ALA A 217 8.13 0.20 0.92
N SER A 218 7.89 -1.05 1.29
CA SER A 218 7.21 -1.99 0.42
C SER A 218 6.22 -2.83 1.20
N GLY A 219 5.24 -3.35 0.50
CA GLY A 219 4.26 -4.27 1.08
C GLY A 219 3.51 -4.99 0.00
N SER A 220 2.89 -6.09 0.40
CA SER A 220 1.99 -6.84 -0.45
C SER A 220 0.78 -7.29 0.35
N GLY A 221 -0.33 -7.47 -0.34
CA GLY A 221 -1.49 -8.10 0.26
C GLY A 221 -2.66 -8.11 -0.69
N VAL A 222 -3.85 -8.23 -0.12
CA VAL A 222 -5.10 -8.36 -0.87
C VAL A 222 -5.88 -7.06 -0.90
N PHE A 223 -6.72 -6.91 -1.92
CA PHE A 223 -7.67 -5.81 -2.00
C PHE A 223 -8.99 -6.30 -2.56
N PHE A 224 -10.06 -5.55 -2.28
CA PHE A 224 -11.36 -5.73 -2.90
C PHE A 224 -11.64 -4.63 -3.91
N ASN A 225 -12.26 -4.98 -5.03
CA ASN A 225 -12.72 -4.07 -6.07
C ASN A 225 -14.23 -4.16 -6.19
N LEU A 226 -14.89 -3.00 -6.24
CA LEU A 226 -16.33 -2.89 -6.48
C LEU A 226 -16.57 -1.76 -7.48
N GLY A 227 -17.48 -1.92 -8.42
CA GLY A 227 -17.74 -0.86 -9.37
C GLY A 227 -18.82 -1.13 -10.39
N GLY A 228 -18.92 -0.21 -11.33
CA GLY A 228 -19.77 -0.30 -12.49
C GLY A 228 -18.99 -0.03 -13.77
N HIS A 229 -19.54 -0.49 -14.88
CA HIS A 229 -18.94 -0.24 -16.18
C HIS A 229 -20.01 -0.07 -17.26
N PHE A 230 -19.59 0.55 -18.34
CA PHE A 230 -20.42 0.87 -19.48
C PHE A 230 -19.70 0.47 -20.75
N TYR A 231 -20.29 -0.46 -21.49
CA TYR A 231 -19.84 -0.81 -22.83
C TYR A 231 -20.36 0.23 -23.81
N LEU A 232 -19.44 0.98 -24.42
CA LEU A 232 -19.71 1.98 -25.45
C LEU A 232 -19.88 1.31 -26.82
N THR A 233 -19.08 0.28 -27.07
CA THR A 233 -19.11 -0.55 -28.28
C THR A 233 -18.79 -2.00 -27.87
N ARG A 234 -18.69 -2.91 -28.84
CA ARG A 234 -18.18 -4.28 -28.59
C ARG A 234 -16.70 -4.30 -28.17
N HIS A 235 -15.98 -3.24 -28.51
CA HIS A 235 -14.54 -3.13 -28.27
C HIS A 235 -14.21 -2.14 -27.15
N ASP A 236 -15.16 -1.35 -26.66
CA ASP A 236 -14.87 -0.23 -25.77
C ASP A 236 -15.70 -0.31 -24.50
N ARG A 237 -15.02 -0.20 -23.34
CA ARG A 237 -15.65 -0.15 -22.03
C ARG A 237 -15.06 0.95 -21.15
N LEU A 238 -15.93 1.71 -20.50
CA LEU A 238 -15.56 2.59 -19.40
C LEU A 238 -15.87 1.91 -18.07
N GLU A 239 -14.94 1.95 -17.14
CA GLU A 239 -15.05 1.40 -15.80
C GLU A 239 -14.92 2.49 -14.75
N PHE A 240 -15.73 2.38 -13.70
CA PHE A 240 -15.68 3.23 -12.52
C PHE A 240 -15.79 2.33 -11.30
N GLY A 241 -14.93 2.53 -10.31
CA GLY A 241 -14.94 1.66 -9.15
C GLY A 241 -14.25 2.22 -7.94
N VAL A 242 -14.29 1.41 -6.90
CA VAL A 242 -13.70 1.64 -5.59
C VAL A 242 -12.81 0.43 -5.31
N LYS A 243 -11.58 0.69 -4.91
CA LYS A 243 -10.63 -0.32 -4.44
C LYS A 243 -10.38 -0.11 -2.96
N ILE A 244 -10.47 -1.20 -2.20
CA ILE A 244 -10.27 -1.22 -0.76
C ILE A 244 -9.04 -2.08 -0.48
N PRO A 245 -7.86 -1.48 -0.23
CA PRO A 245 -6.64 -2.21 0.08
C PRO A 245 -6.64 -2.73 1.53
N TYR A 246 -6.20 -3.98 1.72
CA TYR A 246 -6.06 -4.63 3.03
C TYR A 246 -4.62 -5.08 3.27
N TYR A 247 -3.73 -4.11 3.35
CA TYR A 247 -2.32 -4.33 3.68
C TYR A 247 -1.66 -3.01 4.10
N ASN A 248 -0.48 -3.13 4.70
CA ASN A 248 0.37 -2.00 5.05
C ASN A 248 1.71 -2.12 4.32
N LEU A 249 2.30 -0.99 3.95
CA LEU A 249 3.71 -0.93 3.57
C LEU A 249 4.54 -0.78 4.83
N LYS A 250 5.69 -1.46 4.89
CA LYS A 250 6.58 -1.37 6.05
C LYS A 250 7.98 -0.97 5.62
N GLN A 251 8.62 -0.19 6.47
CA GLN A 251 10.04 0.13 6.39
C GLN A 251 10.62 0.18 7.80
N ASP A 252 11.60 -0.68 8.06
CA ASP A 252 12.40 -0.62 9.27
C ASP A 252 13.82 -0.19 8.89
N SER A 253 14.45 0.60 9.75
CA SER A 253 15.87 0.94 9.63
C SER A 253 16.51 1.00 10.99
N TRP A 254 17.79 0.63 11.02
CA TRP A 254 18.63 0.61 12.19
C TRP A 254 19.82 1.51 11.94
N LYS A 255 20.08 2.42 12.87
CA LYS A 255 21.17 3.38 12.80
C LYS A 255 21.92 3.38 14.13
N ALA A 256 23.23 3.35 14.06
CA ALA A 256 24.07 3.62 15.22
C ALA A 256 23.84 5.06 15.70
N VAL A 257 23.71 5.22 17.01
CA VAL A 257 23.62 6.50 17.70
C VAL A 257 24.81 6.62 18.63
N ASN A 258 25.43 7.80 18.62
CA ASN A 258 26.63 8.07 19.39
C ASN A 258 27.76 7.09 19.01
N ALA A 259 28.08 7.05 17.71
CA ALA A 259 29.23 6.31 17.18
C ALA A 259 30.51 6.92 17.78
N THR A 260 30.91 6.41 18.93
CA THR A 260 32.15 6.79 19.62
C THR A 260 33.27 5.84 19.21
N ALA A 261 34.51 6.15 19.60
CA ALA A 261 35.61 5.19 19.49
C ALA A 261 35.33 3.89 20.29
N ASN A 262 34.36 3.89 21.20
CA ASN A 262 33.96 2.75 21.99
C ASN A 262 32.67 2.09 21.45
N ILE A 263 32.85 1.01 20.68
CA ILE A 263 31.75 0.18 20.15
C ILE A 263 30.84 -0.40 21.24
N TRP A 264 31.35 -0.58 22.46
CA TRP A 264 30.58 -1.16 23.56
C TRP A 264 29.57 -0.17 24.15
N ALA A 265 29.81 1.14 24.00
CA ALA A 265 28.89 2.20 24.42
C ALA A 265 27.90 2.62 23.31
N GLU A 266 28.13 2.22 22.07
CA GLU A 266 27.27 2.56 20.93
C GLU A 266 25.86 2.00 21.12
N GLN A 267 24.83 2.80 20.86
CA GLN A 267 23.42 2.41 20.97
C GLN A 267 22.78 2.39 19.57
N THR A 268 21.69 1.64 19.40
CA THR A 268 21.00 1.53 18.10
C THR A 268 19.65 2.20 18.14
N LEU A 269 19.41 3.13 17.22
CA LEU A 269 18.08 3.67 16.93
C LEU A 269 17.40 2.80 15.87
N LYS A 270 16.26 2.22 16.25
CA LYS A 270 15.31 1.62 15.33
C LYS A 270 14.26 2.65 14.94
N GLN A 271 14.11 2.87 13.64
CA GLN A 271 13.05 3.66 13.03
C GLN A 271 12.11 2.71 12.28
N SER A 272 10.81 2.72 12.60
CA SER A 272 9.81 1.83 12.00
C SER A 272 8.67 2.65 11.44
N PHE A 273 8.34 2.42 10.17
CA PHE A 273 7.26 3.06 9.44
C PHE A 273 6.23 2.02 9.04
N GLU A 274 4.97 2.28 9.36
CA GLU A 274 3.83 1.50 8.92
C GLU A 274 2.88 2.40 8.15
N ILE A 275 2.77 2.19 6.84
CA ILE A 275 1.99 3.04 5.93
C ILE A 275 0.76 2.27 5.49
N LYS A 276 -0.41 2.83 5.79
CA LYS A 276 -1.71 2.30 5.38
C LYS A 276 -2.30 3.17 4.28
N LYS A 277 -2.84 2.54 3.24
CA LYS A 277 -3.58 3.23 2.19
C LYS A 277 -5.07 3.22 2.51
N ASP A 278 -5.73 4.33 2.23
CA ASP A 278 -7.19 4.40 2.27
C ASP A 278 -7.84 3.84 1.00
N ILE A 279 -9.16 3.93 0.96
CA ILE A 279 -9.99 3.58 -0.17
C ILE A 279 -9.62 4.46 -1.39
N GLU A 280 -9.50 3.81 -2.55
CA GLU A 280 -9.11 4.44 -3.80
C GLU A 280 -10.29 4.45 -4.78
N LEU A 281 -10.61 5.61 -5.36
CA LEU A 281 -11.56 5.69 -6.49
C LEU A 281 -10.82 5.39 -7.78
N ARG A 282 -11.41 4.64 -8.69
CA ARG A 282 -10.80 4.22 -9.95
C ARG A 282 -11.69 4.57 -11.14
N ILE A 283 -11.06 5.06 -12.20
CA ILE A 283 -11.65 5.17 -13.53
C ILE A 283 -10.71 4.45 -14.52
N ALA A 284 -11.27 3.72 -15.47
CA ALA A 284 -10.50 3.14 -16.55
C ALA A 284 -11.27 3.13 -17.87
N TYR A 285 -10.54 3.18 -18.96
CA TYR A 285 -11.00 2.86 -20.30
C TYR A 285 -10.33 1.57 -20.75
N VAL A 286 -11.11 0.65 -21.28
CA VAL A 286 -10.70 -0.70 -21.66
C VAL A 286 -11.08 -0.92 -23.12
N PHE A 287 -10.14 -1.48 -23.88
CA PHE A 287 -10.27 -1.84 -25.28
C PHE A 287 -10.09 -3.36 -25.47
N TYR A 288 -10.99 -3.99 -26.23
CA TYR A 288 -10.97 -5.42 -26.56
C TYR A 288 -10.52 -5.68 -28.00
N PHE A 289 -9.74 -6.74 -28.19
CA PHE A 289 -9.23 -7.18 -29.50
C PHE A 289 -10.23 -8.05 -30.27
#